data_AF-A0A3S8VKM0-F1
#
_entry.id   AF-A0A3S8VKM0-F1
#
_cell.length_a   1.000
_cell.length_b   1.000
_cell.length_c   1.000
_cell.angle_alpha   90.00
_cell.angle_beta   90.00
_cell.angle_gamma   90.00
#
_symmetry.space_group_name_H-M   'P 1'
#
loop_
_entity.id
_entity.type
_entity.pdbx_description
1 polymer ?
#
loop_
_entity_poly.entity_id
_entity_poly.type
_entity_poly.pdbx_seq_one_letter_code
_entity_poly.pdbx_strand_id
1 'polypeptide(L)'
;MTGDSAEENVMKKTKNTKKTKKRKNRPLFRLAALVATVAALLLGLGSPAYAYPQAAFPTQSSGNRGTDVLALQHLLTAQGISVSPDGVFGPATNTAVRQFQSAKGLGVDGIVGPQTWGALTPTIRQGDTGGAVRALQAALNAKRGAGLAVSGTFDAATTAAVRTFQGHAGIGVDGIVGPVTWKNLLWHYENTSFGSTMCGQSPDGNANAHWGTSAAVAQLEAAAASFAGTGNGKLPVGDSGFEHGGDIPGHASHELGLDFDVWPIRTDSAQCTAGRITWQSAAYDRAATRDLVKAIRASAPGHIKLIFFNDPQLISEGLVTQYANHDNHLHVRYCEAVHGNALYDC
;
A
#
# COMPACT_ATOMS: atom_id res chain seq x y z
N MET A 1 12.86 64.39 52.38
CA MET A 1 12.62 63.80 53.72
C MET A 1 11.12 63.67 53.86
N THR A 2 10.56 62.56 53.33
CA THR A 2 10.21 61.32 54.05
C THR A 2 8.96 61.54 54.90
N GLY A 3 7.88 60.77 54.81
CA GLY A 3 7.46 59.63 53.99
C GLY A 3 5.92 59.69 54.03
N ASP A 4 5.12 58.64 54.00
CA ASP A 4 5.20 57.23 53.67
C ASP A 4 3.72 56.84 53.44
N SER A 5 3.54 55.77 52.69
CA SER A 5 2.32 55.05 52.31
C SER A 5 1.25 54.81 53.40
N ALA A 6 -0.02 54.71 52.96
CA ALA A 6 -1.02 53.79 53.55
C ALA A 6 -2.28 53.64 52.65
N GLU A 7 -2.86 52.45 52.75
CA GLU A 7 -3.90 51.82 51.93
C GLU A 7 -5.36 52.33 52.11
N GLU A 8 -6.13 52.12 51.04
CA GLU A 8 -7.50 51.56 50.93
C GLU A 8 -8.57 51.84 52.02
N ASN A 9 -9.72 52.46 51.62
CA ASN A 9 -11.07 51.91 51.92
C ASN A 9 -12.28 52.68 51.31
N VAL A 10 -13.35 51.90 51.07
CA VAL A 10 -14.81 52.22 51.17
C VAL A 10 -15.54 53.00 50.05
N MET A 11 -16.23 52.21 49.21
CA MET A 11 -17.70 52.11 49.01
C MET A 11 -18.68 53.33 49.10
N LYS A 12 -19.54 53.37 48.07
CA LYS A 12 -20.97 53.79 48.00
C LYS A 12 -21.35 55.28 47.98
N LYS A 13 -22.10 55.65 46.92
CA LYS A 13 -23.44 56.29 47.05
C LYS A 13 -24.30 56.21 45.78
N THR A 14 -25.58 55.95 46.02
CA THR A 14 -26.73 55.76 45.13
C THR A 14 -27.52 57.05 44.88
N LYS A 15 -28.27 57.14 43.77
CA LYS A 15 -29.72 57.55 43.62
C LYS A 15 -30.05 57.91 42.14
N ASN A 16 -30.90 57.16 41.43
CA ASN A 16 -32.39 57.23 41.29
C ASN A 16 -32.91 58.36 40.35
N THR A 17 -33.33 58.05 39.10
CA THR A 17 -34.72 57.88 38.58
C THR A 17 -35.32 59.06 37.80
N LYS A 18 -35.73 58.84 36.51
CA LYS A 18 -37.14 58.87 36.01
C LYS A 18 -37.27 58.89 34.46
N LYS A 19 -38.23 58.08 33.98
CA LYS A 19 -39.06 58.04 32.73
C LYS A 19 -39.31 59.42 32.05
N THR A 20 -39.63 59.65 30.75
CA THR A 20 -40.43 58.93 29.71
C THR A 20 -40.48 59.68 28.35
N LYS A 21 -40.46 58.93 27.22
CA LYS A 21 -41.24 58.98 25.93
C LYS A 21 -41.43 60.24 25.01
N LYS A 22 -41.34 59.92 23.69
CA LYS A 22 -41.96 60.49 22.43
C LYS A 22 -41.21 61.68 21.78
N ARG A 23 -41.07 61.86 20.44
CA ARG A 23 -41.82 61.39 19.25
C ARG A 23 -41.00 61.61 17.94
N LYS A 24 -41.16 60.69 16.98
CA LYS A 24 -40.95 60.64 15.51
C LYS A 24 -40.54 61.91 14.70
N ASN A 25 -39.61 61.77 13.74
CA ASN A 25 -39.86 61.77 12.27
C ASN A 25 -38.60 61.47 11.41
N ARG A 26 -38.84 60.76 10.30
CA ARG A 26 -37.94 60.14 9.27
C ARG A 26 -37.38 61.18 8.24
N PRO A 27 -36.70 60.81 7.12
CA PRO A 27 -35.82 59.66 6.78
C PRO A 27 -34.46 60.10 6.16
N LEU A 28 -33.46 59.20 6.13
CA LEU A 28 -32.39 59.29 5.13
C LEU A 28 -32.13 57.87 4.57
N PHE A 29 -32.79 57.59 3.46
CA PHE A 29 -32.33 56.59 2.50
C PHE A 29 -31.01 57.10 1.91
N ARG A 30 -29.88 56.43 2.15
CA ARG A 30 -28.79 56.24 1.17
C ARG A 30 -27.95 55.01 1.56
N LEU A 31 -27.77 54.12 0.58
CA LEU A 31 -26.80 53.03 0.49
C LEU A 31 -26.89 51.89 1.54
N ALA A 32 -27.74 50.91 1.27
CA ALA A 32 -27.53 49.54 1.76
C ALA A 32 -28.04 48.54 0.70
N ALA A 33 -27.45 48.58 -0.49
CA ALA A 33 -27.74 47.61 -1.54
C ALA A 33 -26.59 47.58 -2.57
N LEU A 34 -25.42 47.02 -2.21
CA LEU A 34 -24.54 46.27 -3.13
C LEU A 34 -23.28 45.67 -2.44
N VAL A 35 -23.42 44.74 -1.48
CA VAL A 35 -22.28 43.87 -1.09
C VAL A 35 -22.71 42.39 -0.90
N ALA A 36 -23.95 42.03 -1.23
CA ALA A 36 -24.49 40.69 -0.95
C ALA A 36 -24.50 39.70 -2.13
N THR A 37 -23.81 39.98 -3.25
CA THR A 37 -23.89 39.11 -4.45
C THR A 37 -22.60 39.04 -5.28
N VAL A 38 -21.44 38.83 -4.65
CA VAL A 38 -20.26 38.22 -5.32
C VAL A 38 -19.52 37.20 -4.43
N ALA A 39 -19.72 37.21 -3.11
CA ALA A 39 -19.06 36.25 -2.19
C ALA A 39 -19.77 34.87 -2.07
N ALA A 40 -20.76 34.57 -2.91
CA ALA A 40 -21.51 33.31 -2.88
C ALA A 40 -21.43 32.51 -4.21
N LEU A 41 -20.48 32.85 -5.09
CA LEU A 41 -20.18 32.09 -6.31
C LEU A 41 -18.69 31.67 -6.36
N LEU A 42 -18.14 31.29 -5.21
CA LEU A 42 -16.92 30.49 -5.07
C LEU A 42 -17.24 29.23 -4.24
N LEU A 43 -18.48 28.75 -4.30
CA LEU A 43 -18.83 27.42 -3.82
C LEU A 43 -18.23 26.40 -4.79
N GLY A 44 -17.05 25.91 -4.43
CA GLY A 44 -16.58 24.57 -4.77
C GLY A 44 -16.58 24.24 -6.26
N LEU A 45 -15.65 24.83 -7.03
CA LEU A 45 -14.94 23.99 -7.97
C LEU A 45 -14.02 23.11 -7.12
N GLY A 46 -14.58 22.09 -6.48
CA GLY A 46 -13.77 21.06 -5.86
C GLY A 46 -12.83 20.58 -6.96
N SER A 47 -11.52 20.70 -6.75
CA SER A 47 -10.55 20.10 -7.65
C SER A 47 -11.03 18.69 -7.96
N PRO A 48 -11.13 18.28 -9.24
CA PRO A 48 -11.58 16.93 -9.54
C PRO A 48 -10.71 15.98 -8.72
N ALA A 49 -11.36 15.03 -8.05
CA ALA A 49 -10.67 13.96 -7.37
C ALA A 49 -9.83 13.26 -8.46
N TYR A 50 -8.51 13.46 -8.45
CA TYR A 50 -7.60 12.82 -9.38
C TYR A 50 -7.30 11.41 -8.84
N ALA A 51 -7.86 10.40 -9.49
CA ALA A 51 -7.40 9.03 -9.33
C ALA A 51 -5.90 8.97 -9.66
N TYR A 52 -5.18 7.99 -9.10
CA TYR A 52 -3.82 7.72 -9.57
C TYR A 52 -3.86 7.47 -11.08
N PRO A 53 -3.20 8.30 -11.90
CA PRO A 53 -3.36 8.26 -13.35
C PRO A 53 -2.85 6.94 -13.96
N GLN A 54 -2.05 6.18 -13.21
CA GLN A 54 -1.49 4.88 -13.61
C GLN A 54 -2.22 3.67 -12.99
N ALA A 55 -3.31 3.87 -12.23
CA ALA A 55 -4.01 2.75 -11.61
C ALA A 55 -4.61 1.79 -12.65
N ALA A 56 -4.12 0.54 -12.61
CA ALA A 56 -4.53 -0.58 -13.43
C ALA A 56 -4.77 -1.83 -12.57
N PHE A 57 -5.62 -2.74 -13.01
CA PHE A 57 -5.75 -4.00 -12.29
C PHE A 57 -4.43 -4.81 -12.38
N PRO A 58 -3.89 -5.30 -11.25
CA PRO A 58 -2.68 -6.10 -11.27
C PRO A 58 -2.95 -7.46 -11.94
N THR A 59 -2.02 -7.93 -12.76
CA THR A 59 -2.13 -9.26 -13.37
C THR A 59 -1.92 -10.32 -12.28
N GLN A 60 -2.84 -11.28 -12.14
CA GLN A 60 -2.64 -12.44 -11.26
C GLN A 60 -2.59 -13.73 -12.07
N SER A 61 -1.61 -14.58 -11.76
CA SER A 61 -1.35 -15.84 -12.44
C SER A 61 -0.73 -16.88 -11.49
N SER A 62 -0.62 -18.12 -11.96
CA SER A 62 -0.07 -19.23 -11.16
C SER A 62 1.33 -18.92 -10.64
N GLY A 63 1.53 -19.05 -9.33
CA GLY A 63 2.77 -18.70 -8.64
C GLY A 63 2.70 -17.41 -7.84
N ASN A 64 1.79 -16.48 -8.19
CA ASN A 64 1.50 -15.32 -7.35
C ASN A 64 0.98 -15.74 -5.97
N ARG A 65 1.16 -14.84 -5.01
CA ARG A 65 0.63 -14.94 -3.66
C ARG A 65 0.40 -13.56 -3.08
N GLY A 66 -0.31 -13.46 -1.97
CA GLY A 66 -0.53 -12.21 -1.25
C GLY A 66 -1.99 -11.77 -1.27
N THR A 67 -2.21 -10.52 -0.85
CA THR A 67 -3.54 -9.98 -0.59
C THR A 67 -4.40 -9.89 -1.84
N ASP A 68 -3.82 -9.60 -3.01
CA ASP A 68 -4.60 -9.53 -4.26
C ASP A 68 -5.10 -10.92 -4.69
N VAL A 69 -4.31 -11.99 -4.45
CA VAL A 69 -4.76 -13.38 -4.63
C VAL A 69 -5.83 -13.75 -3.61
N LEU A 70 -5.67 -13.33 -2.36
CA LEU A 70 -6.68 -13.55 -1.30
C LEU A 70 -8.01 -12.87 -1.66
N ALA A 71 -7.95 -11.63 -2.15
CA ALA A 71 -9.11 -10.89 -2.64
C ALA A 71 -9.76 -11.59 -3.85
N LEU A 72 -8.96 -12.04 -4.83
CA LEU A 72 -9.41 -12.85 -5.95
C LEU A 72 -10.17 -14.09 -5.49
N GLN A 73 -9.60 -14.87 -4.57
CA GLN A 73 -10.23 -16.10 -4.05
C GLN A 73 -11.56 -15.80 -3.37
N HIS A 74 -11.62 -14.76 -2.53
CA HIS A 74 -12.86 -14.30 -1.92
C HIS A 74 -13.91 -13.85 -2.95
N LEU A 75 -13.51 -13.13 -3.99
CA LEU A 75 -14.41 -12.72 -5.07
C LEU A 75 -14.91 -13.92 -5.89
N LEU A 76 -14.06 -14.91 -6.18
CA LEU A 76 -14.47 -16.16 -6.83
C LEU A 76 -15.53 -16.89 -5.99
N THR A 77 -15.33 -16.98 -4.67
CA THR A 77 -16.34 -17.57 -3.77
C THR A 77 -17.65 -16.78 -3.77
N ALA A 78 -17.61 -15.45 -3.92
CA ALA A 78 -18.81 -14.62 -4.05
C ALA A 78 -19.56 -14.86 -5.38
N GLN A 79 -18.89 -15.40 -6.39
CA GLN A 79 -19.50 -15.84 -7.66
C GLN A 79 -19.98 -17.30 -7.60
N GLY A 80 -19.94 -17.95 -6.42
CA GLY A 80 -20.34 -19.34 -6.24
C GLY A 80 -19.28 -20.36 -6.67
N ILE A 81 -18.05 -19.93 -6.95
CA ILE A 81 -16.95 -20.82 -7.33
C ILE A 81 -16.13 -21.13 -6.08
N SER A 82 -16.12 -22.40 -5.68
CA SER A 82 -15.43 -22.83 -4.46
C SER A 82 -13.92 -22.83 -4.65
N VAL A 83 -13.21 -22.09 -3.80
CA VAL A 83 -11.75 -22.09 -3.66
C VAL A 83 -11.39 -21.68 -2.24
N SER A 84 -10.32 -22.25 -1.68
CA SER A 84 -9.82 -21.85 -0.36
C SER A 84 -9.17 -20.46 -0.47
N PRO A 85 -9.55 -19.48 0.39
CA PRO A 85 -8.92 -18.16 0.43
C PRO A 85 -7.64 -18.20 1.27
N ASP A 86 -6.56 -18.77 0.73
CA ASP A 86 -5.26 -18.91 1.38
C ASP A 86 -4.21 -17.87 0.92
N GLY A 87 -4.58 -17.02 -0.05
CA GLY A 87 -3.67 -16.04 -0.65
C GLY A 87 -2.60 -16.64 -1.55
N VAL A 88 -2.73 -17.90 -1.99
CA VAL A 88 -1.78 -18.57 -2.89
C VAL A 88 -2.44 -18.92 -4.22
N PHE A 89 -1.85 -18.48 -5.34
CA PHE A 89 -2.35 -18.79 -6.68
C PHE A 89 -1.81 -20.16 -7.12
N GLY A 90 -2.30 -21.19 -6.45
CA GLY A 90 -2.01 -22.58 -6.76
C GLY A 90 -2.92 -23.18 -7.85
N PRO A 91 -2.82 -24.51 -8.09
CA PRO A 91 -3.64 -25.21 -9.08
C PRO A 91 -5.15 -25.07 -8.84
N ALA A 92 -5.60 -25.06 -7.57
CA ALA A 92 -7.01 -24.87 -7.23
C ALA A 92 -7.51 -23.48 -7.64
N THR A 93 -6.75 -22.42 -7.35
CA THR A 93 -7.05 -21.04 -7.77
C THR A 93 -7.06 -20.93 -9.30
N ASN A 94 -6.10 -21.53 -10.00
CA ASN A 94 -6.08 -21.54 -11.47
C ASN A 94 -7.33 -22.20 -12.06
N THR A 95 -7.73 -23.35 -11.51
CA THR A 95 -8.96 -24.05 -11.92
C THR A 95 -10.20 -23.19 -11.69
N ALA A 96 -10.30 -22.53 -10.53
CA ALA A 96 -11.41 -21.64 -10.21
C ALA A 96 -11.47 -20.41 -11.14
N VAL A 97 -10.32 -19.82 -11.49
CA VAL A 97 -10.23 -18.72 -12.45
C VAL A 97 -10.70 -19.16 -13.83
N ARG A 98 -10.25 -20.31 -14.33
CA ARG A 98 -10.68 -20.84 -15.64
C ARG A 98 -12.17 -21.13 -15.67
N GLN A 99 -12.72 -21.68 -14.58
CA GLN A 99 -14.17 -21.88 -14.44
C GLN A 99 -14.92 -20.54 -14.49
N PHE A 100 -14.43 -19.53 -13.79
CA PHE A 100 -15.01 -18.19 -13.81
C PHE A 100 -14.98 -17.58 -15.21
N GLN A 101 -13.82 -17.60 -15.87
CA GLN A 101 -13.65 -17.10 -17.22
C GLN A 101 -14.62 -17.78 -18.19
N SER A 102 -14.73 -19.11 -18.13
CA SER A 102 -15.69 -19.87 -18.93
C SER A 102 -17.14 -19.47 -18.63
N ALA A 103 -17.51 -19.31 -17.36
CA ALA A 103 -18.87 -18.94 -16.96
C ALA A 103 -19.25 -17.50 -17.37
N LYS A 104 -18.26 -16.62 -17.55
CA LYS A 104 -18.46 -15.23 -18.01
C LYS A 104 -18.24 -15.02 -19.51
N GLY A 105 -17.90 -16.08 -20.26
CA GLY A 105 -17.62 -15.98 -21.70
C GLY A 105 -16.34 -15.20 -22.03
N LEU A 106 -15.34 -15.24 -21.14
CA LEU A 106 -14.03 -14.62 -21.33
C LEU A 106 -13.03 -15.61 -21.96
N GLY A 107 -11.87 -15.12 -22.39
CA GLY A 107 -10.74 -15.98 -22.73
C GLY A 107 -10.33 -16.85 -21.53
N VAL A 108 -10.26 -18.17 -21.72
CA VAL A 108 -9.99 -19.14 -20.65
C VAL A 108 -8.50 -19.46 -20.58
N ASP A 109 -7.70 -18.45 -20.25
CA ASP A 109 -6.23 -18.55 -20.15
C ASP A 109 -5.74 -18.85 -18.72
N GLY A 110 -6.60 -18.70 -17.71
CA GLY A 110 -6.24 -18.84 -16.29
C GLY A 110 -5.49 -17.62 -15.73
N ILE A 111 -5.43 -16.50 -16.46
CA ILE A 111 -4.80 -15.25 -16.06
C ILE A 111 -5.88 -14.23 -15.69
N VAL A 112 -5.74 -13.62 -14.52
CA VAL A 112 -6.65 -12.58 -14.05
C VAL A 112 -6.11 -11.22 -14.50
N GLY A 113 -6.40 -10.88 -15.76
CA GLY A 113 -6.13 -9.56 -16.33
C GLY A 113 -7.32 -8.60 -16.20
N PRO A 114 -7.27 -7.41 -16.84
CA PRO A 114 -8.28 -6.36 -16.70
C PRO A 114 -9.72 -6.80 -17.03
N GLN A 115 -9.90 -7.68 -18.03
CA GLN A 115 -11.23 -8.21 -18.40
C GLN A 115 -11.79 -9.13 -17.31
N THR A 116 -10.95 -10.03 -16.77
CA THR A 116 -11.34 -10.94 -15.69
C THR A 116 -11.67 -10.15 -14.43
N TRP A 117 -10.83 -9.19 -14.03
CA TRP A 117 -11.10 -8.32 -12.88
C TRP A 117 -12.38 -7.52 -13.05
N GLY A 118 -12.59 -6.88 -14.20
CA GLY A 118 -13.80 -6.10 -14.48
C GLY A 118 -15.09 -6.92 -14.38
N ALA A 119 -15.05 -8.21 -14.75
CA ALA A 119 -16.18 -9.12 -14.59
C ALA A 119 -16.35 -9.63 -13.15
N LEU A 120 -15.27 -9.64 -12.36
CA LEU A 120 -15.20 -10.27 -11.05
C LEU A 120 -15.57 -9.32 -9.90
N THR A 121 -15.27 -8.03 -10.03
CA THR A 121 -15.48 -7.03 -8.98
C THR A 121 -16.89 -6.41 -9.02
N PRO A 122 -17.76 -6.67 -8.02
CA PRO A 122 -19.10 -6.08 -7.98
C PRO A 122 -19.09 -4.68 -7.34
N THR A 123 -20.14 -3.90 -7.56
CA THR A 123 -20.38 -2.69 -6.75
C THR A 123 -20.93 -3.09 -5.39
N ILE A 124 -20.27 -2.69 -4.30
CA ILE A 124 -20.71 -2.94 -2.91
C ILE A 124 -20.76 -1.66 -2.07
N ARG A 125 -21.59 -1.67 -1.03
CA ARG A 125 -21.87 -0.54 -0.12
C ARG A 125 -22.35 -1.04 1.25
N GLN A 126 -22.57 -0.09 2.16
CA GLN A 126 -23.05 -0.39 3.51
C GLN A 126 -24.32 -1.23 3.53
N GLY A 127 -24.29 -2.29 4.35
CA GLY A 127 -25.34 -3.30 4.46
C GLY A 127 -25.11 -4.55 3.60
N ASP A 128 -24.25 -4.49 2.58
CA ASP A 128 -23.89 -5.68 1.80
C ASP A 128 -23.09 -6.68 2.63
N THR A 129 -23.16 -7.95 2.25
CA THR A 129 -22.45 -9.04 2.94
C THR A 129 -21.83 -10.02 1.93
N GLY A 130 -20.90 -10.86 2.40
CA GLY A 130 -20.35 -11.98 1.64
C GLY A 130 -18.88 -11.83 1.23
N GLY A 131 -18.45 -12.66 0.27
CA GLY A 131 -17.05 -12.78 -0.14
C GLY A 131 -16.45 -11.48 -0.68
N ALA A 132 -17.22 -10.69 -1.45
CA ALA A 132 -16.73 -9.41 -1.96
C ALA A 132 -16.39 -8.41 -0.84
N VAL A 133 -17.14 -8.43 0.27
CA VAL A 133 -16.84 -7.61 1.44
C VAL A 133 -15.59 -8.11 2.17
N ARG A 134 -15.39 -9.44 2.26
CA ARG A 134 -14.14 -10.00 2.82
C ARG A 134 -12.92 -9.62 1.99
N ALA A 135 -13.04 -9.67 0.66
CA ALA A 135 -12.00 -9.22 -0.26
C ALA A 135 -11.62 -7.74 -0.02
N LEU A 136 -12.63 -6.87 0.10
CA LEU A 136 -12.43 -5.46 0.41
C LEU A 136 -11.74 -5.26 1.76
N GLN A 137 -12.23 -5.91 2.82
CA GLN A 137 -11.70 -5.76 4.17
C GLN A 137 -10.24 -6.24 4.25
N ALA A 138 -9.91 -7.37 3.62
CA ALA A 138 -8.55 -7.87 3.52
C ALA A 138 -7.62 -6.88 2.78
N ALA A 139 -8.06 -6.37 1.62
CA ALA A 139 -7.29 -5.41 0.83
C ALA A 139 -7.07 -4.08 1.59
N LEU A 140 -8.11 -3.51 2.21
CA LEU A 140 -7.97 -2.29 3.02
C LEU A 140 -7.05 -2.49 4.23
N ASN A 141 -7.08 -3.67 4.86
CA ASN A 141 -6.18 -3.97 5.96
C ASN A 141 -4.72 -4.03 5.53
N ALA A 142 -4.41 -4.77 4.47
CA ALA A 142 -3.02 -4.93 4.00
C ALA A 142 -2.46 -3.63 3.42
N LYS A 143 -3.24 -2.96 2.56
CA LYS A 143 -2.77 -1.81 1.79
C LYS A 143 -2.82 -0.51 2.57
N ARG A 144 -3.76 -0.37 3.53
CA ARG A 144 -4.02 0.89 4.24
C ARG A 144 -3.97 0.79 5.76
N GLY A 145 -3.66 -0.38 6.32
CA GLY A 145 -3.63 -0.57 7.78
C GLY A 145 -4.98 -0.32 8.45
N ALA A 146 -6.09 -0.58 7.77
CA ALA A 146 -7.42 -0.16 8.22
C ALA A 146 -7.91 -0.82 9.53
N GLY A 147 -7.29 -1.93 9.97
CA GLY A 147 -7.59 -2.57 11.24
C GLY A 147 -9.00 -3.17 11.34
N LEU A 148 -9.62 -3.50 10.22
CA LEU A 148 -10.98 -4.03 10.13
C LEU A 148 -11.01 -5.52 10.51
N ALA A 149 -12.11 -5.95 11.14
CA ALA A 149 -12.44 -7.36 11.17
C ALA A 149 -12.83 -7.81 9.74
N VAL A 150 -12.26 -8.91 9.25
CA VAL A 150 -12.66 -9.53 7.97
C VAL A 150 -13.94 -10.34 8.18
N SER A 151 -15.01 -9.66 8.55
CA SER A 151 -16.31 -10.25 8.94
C SER A 151 -17.13 -10.67 7.73
N GLY A 152 -16.92 -10.04 6.57
CA GLY A 152 -17.79 -10.15 5.41
C GLY A 152 -19.08 -9.34 5.54
N THR A 153 -19.17 -8.41 6.50
CA THR A 153 -20.28 -7.46 6.65
C THR A 153 -19.77 -6.05 6.40
N PHE A 154 -20.37 -5.33 5.44
CA PHE A 154 -19.99 -3.96 5.14
C PHE A 154 -20.66 -3.02 6.13
N ASP A 155 -20.05 -2.92 7.30
CA ASP A 155 -20.51 -2.11 8.43
C ASP A 155 -20.00 -0.66 8.37
N ALA A 156 -20.34 0.13 9.39
CA ALA A 156 -19.94 1.54 9.47
C ALA A 156 -18.40 1.72 9.52
N ALA A 157 -17.66 0.78 10.12
CA ALA A 157 -16.21 0.82 10.15
C ALA A 157 -15.63 0.58 8.74
N THR A 158 -16.20 -0.38 8.00
CA THR A 158 -15.85 -0.63 6.59
C THR A 158 -16.18 0.59 5.73
N THR A 159 -17.34 1.23 5.90
CA THR A 159 -17.69 2.50 5.21
C THR A 159 -16.65 3.58 5.49
N ALA A 160 -16.25 3.77 6.76
CA ALA A 160 -15.25 4.76 7.12
C ALA A 160 -13.89 4.48 6.46
N ALA A 161 -13.44 3.23 6.48
CA ALA A 161 -12.19 2.82 5.83
C ALA A 161 -12.22 3.02 4.31
N VAL A 162 -13.34 2.71 3.64
CA VAL A 162 -13.52 2.99 2.21
C VAL A 162 -13.41 4.48 1.92
N ARG A 163 -14.06 5.33 2.71
CA ARG A 163 -14.00 6.79 2.51
C ARG A 163 -12.59 7.34 2.76
N THR A 164 -11.88 6.82 3.77
CA THR A 164 -10.47 7.16 4.00
C THR A 164 -9.61 6.77 2.80
N PHE A 165 -9.78 5.56 2.26
CA PHE A 165 -9.06 5.12 1.07
C PHE A 165 -9.40 5.98 -0.15
N GLN A 166 -10.68 6.25 -0.40
CA GLN A 166 -11.11 7.08 -1.52
C GLN A 166 -10.50 8.48 -1.45
N GLY A 167 -10.52 9.11 -0.26
CA GLY A 167 -9.89 10.40 -0.03
C GLY A 167 -8.38 10.37 -0.25
N HIS A 168 -7.71 9.31 0.21
CA HIS A 168 -6.27 9.10 -0.03
C HIS A 168 -5.96 8.93 -1.51
N ALA A 169 -6.72 8.09 -2.21
CA ALA A 169 -6.55 7.79 -3.61
C ALA A 169 -7.00 8.92 -4.55
N GLY A 170 -7.50 10.03 -4.00
CA GLY A 170 -8.05 11.12 -4.79
C GLY A 170 -9.20 10.66 -5.68
N ILE A 171 -10.01 9.70 -5.24
CA ILE A 171 -11.23 9.28 -5.96
C ILE A 171 -12.45 9.76 -5.17
N GLY A 172 -13.59 9.98 -5.84
CA GLY A 172 -14.80 10.50 -5.18
C GLY A 172 -15.13 9.75 -3.88
N VAL A 173 -15.44 10.50 -2.81
CA VAL A 173 -15.56 9.97 -1.43
C VAL A 173 -17.01 9.62 -1.06
N ASP A 174 -17.62 8.77 -1.87
CA ASP A 174 -19.02 8.37 -1.76
C ASP A 174 -19.26 7.19 -0.79
N GLY A 175 -18.20 6.49 -0.37
CA GLY A 175 -18.30 5.29 0.48
C GLY A 175 -18.78 4.04 -0.26
N ILE A 176 -18.85 4.09 -1.59
CA ILE A 176 -19.26 2.98 -2.45
C ILE A 176 -18.03 2.39 -3.15
N VAL A 177 -17.91 1.07 -3.11
CA VAL A 177 -16.81 0.37 -3.79
C VAL A 177 -17.29 -0.08 -5.16
N GLY A 178 -17.16 0.81 -6.14
CA GLY A 178 -17.39 0.52 -7.55
C GLY A 178 -16.09 0.22 -8.33
N PRO A 179 -16.15 0.13 -9.67
CA PRO A 179 -14.99 -0.22 -10.51
C PRO A 179 -13.77 0.68 -10.30
N VAL A 180 -13.98 1.99 -10.09
CA VAL A 180 -12.88 2.93 -9.82
C VAL A 180 -12.21 2.62 -8.48
N THR A 181 -13.00 2.41 -7.42
CA THR A 181 -12.48 2.06 -6.09
C THR A 181 -11.75 0.73 -6.12
N TRP A 182 -12.31 -0.32 -6.75
CA TRP A 182 -11.66 -1.62 -6.88
C TRP A 182 -10.33 -1.55 -7.62
N LYS A 183 -10.30 -0.88 -8.77
CA LYS A 183 -9.09 -0.75 -9.57
C LYS A 183 -7.98 -0.02 -8.80
N ASN A 184 -8.32 1.10 -8.16
CA ASN A 184 -7.32 1.83 -7.37
C ASN A 184 -6.88 1.03 -6.14
N LEU A 185 -7.79 0.33 -5.47
CA LEU A 185 -7.43 -0.43 -4.27
C LEU A 185 -6.53 -1.62 -4.60
N LEU A 186 -6.87 -2.42 -5.62
CA LEU A 186 -6.05 -3.57 -6.00
C LEU A 186 -4.69 -3.14 -6.58
N TRP A 187 -4.64 -2.06 -7.36
CA TRP A 187 -3.38 -1.51 -7.87
C TRP A 187 -2.44 -1.02 -6.77
N HIS A 188 -3.00 -0.49 -5.67
CA HIS A 188 -2.23 0.20 -4.65
C HIS A 188 -1.21 -0.74 -4.00
N TYR A 189 0.02 -0.24 -3.85
CA TYR A 189 1.13 -1.01 -3.30
C TYR A 189 0.91 -1.35 -1.83
N GLU A 190 1.57 -2.41 -1.40
CA GLU A 190 1.62 -2.84 -0.01
C GLU A 190 2.95 -2.41 0.59
N ASN A 191 2.90 -1.93 1.83
CA ASN A 191 4.11 -1.65 2.57
C ASN A 191 4.65 -2.97 3.12
N THR A 192 5.94 -3.21 2.94
CA THR A 192 6.61 -4.42 3.40
C THR A 192 6.54 -4.53 4.92
N SER A 193 6.14 -5.69 5.44
CA SER A 193 6.03 -5.90 6.88
C SER A 193 7.37 -6.28 7.51
N PHE A 194 8.05 -5.30 8.12
CA PHE A 194 9.34 -5.50 8.82
C PHE A 194 9.21 -6.11 10.22
N GLY A 195 8.25 -7.03 10.42
CA GLY A 195 7.91 -7.62 11.71
C GLY A 195 9.00 -8.52 12.33
N SER A 196 8.67 -9.78 12.61
CA SER A 196 9.60 -10.71 13.27
C SER A 196 10.65 -11.29 12.31
N THR A 197 10.41 -11.29 11.00
CA THR A 197 11.22 -12.02 10.00
C THR A 197 12.10 -11.11 9.14
N MET A 198 11.85 -9.79 9.13
CA MET A 198 12.59 -8.82 8.32
C MET A 198 12.96 -7.58 9.11
N CYS A 199 13.90 -6.80 8.60
CA CYS A 199 14.18 -5.44 9.06
C CYS A 199 14.46 -4.52 7.88
N GLY A 200 13.95 -3.29 7.98
CA GLY A 200 14.20 -2.23 7.01
C GLY A 200 15.61 -1.70 7.17
N GLN A 201 16.35 -1.70 6.06
CA GLN A 201 17.76 -1.34 5.99
C GLN A 201 18.00 -0.50 4.73
N SER A 202 17.57 0.78 4.76
CA SER A 202 17.79 1.76 3.69
C SER A 202 18.97 2.67 4.03
N PRO A 203 20.21 2.32 3.63
CA PRO A 203 21.41 3.07 4.01
C PRO A 203 21.53 4.40 3.25
N ASP A 204 20.81 4.55 2.14
CA ASP A 204 20.94 5.68 1.22
C ASP A 204 19.94 6.82 1.52
N GLY A 205 19.31 6.79 2.70
CA GLY A 205 18.38 7.84 3.15
C GLY A 205 16.94 7.66 2.65
N ASN A 206 16.65 6.58 1.94
CA ASN A 206 15.35 6.28 1.33
C ASN A 206 14.39 5.56 2.30
N ALA A 207 14.33 5.97 3.56
CA ALA A 207 13.63 5.25 4.65
C ALA A 207 12.11 5.07 4.47
N ASN A 208 11.51 5.65 3.42
CA ASN A 208 10.09 5.50 3.08
C ASN A 208 9.85 4.61 1.85
N ALA A 209 10.91 4.08 1.23
CA ALA A 209 10.84 3.32 -0.01
C ALA A 209 10.66 1.81 0.24
N HIS A 210 9.61 1.43 0.94
CA HIS A 210 9.33 0.04 1.35
C HIS A 210 8.07 -0.57 0.73
N TRP A 211 7.59 0.04 -0.35
CA TRP A 211 6.36 -0.33 -1.00
C TRP A 211 6.62 -1.18 -2.24
N GLY A 212 5.76 -2.17 -2.45
CA GLY A 212 5.80 -3.00 -3.65
C GLY A 212 4.43 -3.50 -4.06
N THR A 213 4.36 -4.17 -5.21
CA THR A 213 3.13 -4.87 -5.60
C THR A 213 2.79 -5.94 -4.55
N SER A 214 1.49 -6.23 -4.38
CA SER A 214 1.04 -7.26 -3.41
C SER A 214 1.77 -8.59 -3.62
N ALA A 215 1.94 -8.97 -4.89
CA ALA A 215 2.64 -10.18 -5.27
C ALA A 215 4.11 -10.15 -4.84
N ALA A 216 4.85 -9.09 -5.16
CA ALA A 216 6.27 -9.03 -4.84
C ALA A 216 6.53 -8.96 -3.34
N VAL A 217 5.75 -8.16 -2.60
CA VAL A 217 5.82 -8.10 -1.13
C VAL A 217 5.55 -9.46 -0.50
N ALA A 218 4.46 -10.13 -0.88
CA ALA A 218 4.12 -11.43 -0.30
C ALA A 218 5.10 -12.55 -0.67
N GLN A 219 5.74 -12.47 -1.85
CA GLN A 219 6.81 -13.38 -2.25
C GLN A 219 8.08 -13.17 -1.42
N LEU A 220 8.45 -11.91 -1.17
CA LEU A 220 9.57 -11.56 -0.31
C LEU A 220 9.31 -11.97 1.15
N GLU A 221 8.12 -11.69 1.68
CA GLU A 221 7.72 -12.06 3.05
C GLU A 221 7.76 -13.58 3.25
N ALA A 222 7.32 -14.35 2.26
CA ALA A 222 7.42 -15.81 2.29
C ALA A 222 8.88 -16.30 2.26
N ALA A 223 9.75 -15.66 1.48
CA ALA A 223 11.19 -15.96 1.49
C ALA A 223 11.81 -15.63 2.86
N ALA A 224 11.48 -14.48 3.42
CA ALA A 224 11.95 -14.04 4.72
C ALA A 224 11.50 -14.96 5.86
N ALA A 225 10.26 -15.44 5.83
CA ALA A 225 9.77 -16.40 6.81
C ALA A 225 10.53 -17.73 6.73
N SER A 226 10.76 -18.24 5.52
CA SER A 226 11.59 -19.45 5.32
C SER A 226 13.02 -19.24 5.78
N PHE A 227 13.62 -18.08 5.45
CA PHE A 227 14.99 -17.75 5.82
C PHE A 227 15.15 -17.58 7.34
N ALA A 228 14.25 -16.87 8.00
CA ALA A 228 14.27 -16.71 9.45
C ALA A 228 14.20 -18.08 10.19
N GLY A 229 13.50 -19.06 9.60
CA GLY A 229 13.45 -20.44 10.10
C GLY A 229 14.80 -21.20 10.07
N THR A 230 15.81 -20.68 9.36
CA THR A 230 17.16 -21.30 9.30
C THR A 230 18.04 -20.95 10.50
N GLY A 231 17.65 -19.95 11.31
CA GLY A 231 18.45 -19.46 12.43
C GLY A 231 19.46 -18.36 12.09
N ASN A 232 19.57 -17.95 10.83
CA ASN A 232 20.51 -16.90 10.36
C ASN A 232 20.06 -15.45 10.65
N GLY A 233 19.01 -15.28 11.47
CA GLY A 233 18.42 -13.99 11.82
C GLY A 233 17.33 -13.54 10.84
N LYS A 234 17.01 -12.24 10.89
CA LYS A 234 16.01 -11.62 10.01
C LYS A 234 16.61 -11.26 8.65
N LEU A 235 15.77 -11.14 7.64
CA LEU A 235 16.18 -10.64 6.32
C LEU A 235 16.35 -9.11 6.34
N PRO A 236 17.55 -8.58 6.05
CA PRO A 236 17.78 -7.14 5.90
C PRO A 236 17.36 -6.67 4.51
N VAL A 237 16.19 -6.03 4.43
CA VAL A 237 15.61 -5.55 3.16
C VAL A 237 15.79 -4.03 3.10
N GLY A 238 16.41 -3.57 2.03
CA GLY A 238 16.54 -2.16 1.68
C GLY A 238 15.50 -1.74 0.65
N ASP A 239 15.91 -0.79 -0.19
CA ASP A 239 15.06 -0.04 -1.11
C ASP A 239 14.17 -0.97 -1.96
N SER A 240 12.86 -0.71 -1.92
CA SER A 240 11.83 -1.47 -2.64
C SER A 240 11.12 -0.59 -3.66
N GLY A 241 10.54 0.51 -3.18
CA GLY A 241 9.72 1.41 -3.99
C GLY A 241 8.95 2.39 -3.12
N PHE A 242 8.52 3.50 -3.69
CA PHE A 242 7.55 4.39 -3.04
C PHE A 242 6.12 3.86 -3.22
N GLU A 243 5.19 4.34 -2.40
CA GLU A 243 3.77 3.91 -2.34
C GLU A 243 3.06 3.91 -3.71
N HIS A 244 3.56 4.67 -4.67
CA HIS A 244 3.02 4.78 -6.02
C HIS A 244 4.08 4.58 -7.11
N GLY A 245 5.20 3.98 -6.73
CA GLY A 245 6.37 3.89 -7.59
C GLY A 245 7.07 5.23 -7.81
N GLY A 246 7.82 5.31 -8.90
CA GLY A 246 8.64 6.45 -9.30
C GLY A 246 10.09 6.34 -8.86
N ASP A 247 10.92 7.19 -9.44
CA ASP A 247 12.37 7.14 -9.31
C ASP A 247 12.82 7.23 -7.85
N ILE A 248 13.52 6.21 -7.37
CA ILE A 248 14.32 6.32 -6.15
C ILE A 248 15.63 7.04 -6.52
N PRO A 249 15.95 8.19 -5.89
CA PRO A 249 17.20 8.90 -6.17
C PRO A 249 18.42 7.99 -5.96
N GLY A 250 19.22 7.82 -7.02
CA GLY A 250 20.38 6.93 -7.04
C GLY A 250 20.08 5.46 -7.40
N HIS A 251 18.80 5.09 -7.55
CA HIS A 251 18.33 3.71 -7.76
C HIS A 251 17.24 3.64 -8.84
N ALA A 252 17.63 3.93 -10.09
CA ALA A 252 16.72 4.11 -11.22
C ALA A 252 15.93 2.85 -11.64
N SER A 253 16.26 1.66 -11.11
CA SER A 253 15.50 0.44 -11.40
C SER A 253 14.23 0.31 -10.56
N HIS A 254 14.15 0.92 -9.37
CA HIS A 254 13.09 0.65 -8.39
C HIS A 254 11.84 1.51 -8.61
N GLU A 255 11.30 1.49 -9.82
CA GLU A 255 10.22 2.39 -10.21
C GLU A 255 8.83 1.82 -9.91
N LEU A 256 8.66 0.50 -9.94
CA LEU A 256 7.34 -0.15 -10.02
C LEU A 256 7.05 -1.13 -8.88
N GLY A 257 7.80 -1.05 -7.78
CA GLY A 257 7.55 -1.89 -6.61
C GLY A 257 7.76 -3.39 -6.86
N LEU A 258 8.58 -3.72 -7.86
CA LEU A 258 8.93 -5.08 -8.26
C LEU A 258 10.43 -5.37 -8.06
N ASP A 259 11.18 -4.42 -7.54
CA ASP A 259 12.61 -4.54 -7.26
C ASP A 259 12.85 -4.38 -5.77
N PHE A 260 13.65 -5.27 -5.18
CA PHE A 260 13.97 -5.24 -3.76
C PHE A 260 15.46 -5.45 -3.56
N ASP A 261 16.09 -4.51 -2.88
CA ASP A 261 17.46 -4.68 -2.46
C ASP A 261 17.51 -5.43 -1.13
N VAL A 262 18.40 -6.41 -1.04
CA VAL A 262 18.60 -7.21 0.16
C VAL A 262 20.08 -7.20 0.51
N TRP A 263 20.42 -6.89 1.76
CA TRP A 263 21.83 -6.87 2.15
C TRP A 263 22.41 -8.29 2.20
N PRO A 264 23.71 -8.47 1.91
CA PRO A 264 24.35 -9.78 2.03
C PRO A 264 24.30 -10.26 3.48
N ILE A 265 24.13 -11.57 3.66
CA ILE A 265 23.94 -12.15 4.99
C ILE A 265 25.25 -12.19 5.74
N ARG A 266 25.21 -11.78 7.01
CA ARG A 266 26.36 -11.80 7.92
C ARG A 266 26.46 -13.10 8.70
N THR A 267 27.68 -13.54 8.97
CA THR A 267 27.99 -14.73 9.79
C THR A 267 27.63 -14.58 11.27
N ASP A 268 27.51 -13.34 11.76
CA ASP A 268 27.21 -13.02 13.17
C ASP A 268 25.71 -12.84 13.44
N SER A 269 24.85 -13.07 12.43
CA SER A 269 23.40 -12.85 12.49
C SER A 269 22.98 -11.41 12.85
N ALA A 270 23.91 -10.45 12.88
CA ALA A 270 23.65 -9.05 13.22
C ALA A 270 23.06 -8.26 12.05
N GLN A 271 22.17 -8.87 11.26
CA GLN A 271 21.67 -8.32 9.99
C GLN A 271 20.96 -6.98 10.16
N CYS A 272 20.31 -6.78 11.32
CA CYS A 272 19.51 -5.60 11.61
C CYS A 272 20.22 -4.56 12.50
N THR A 273 21.41 -4.89 13.03
CA THR A 273 22.08 -4.08 14.05
C THR A 273 23.49 -3.67 13.64
N ALA A 274 24.10 -4.37 12.68
CA ALA A 274 25.38 -4.03 12.09
C ALA A 274 25.21 -3.38 10.71
N GLY A 275 26.28 -2.75 10.22
CA GLY A 275 26.29 -2.10 8.91
C GLY A 275 26.33 -3.07 7.72
N ARG A 276 25.99 -2.53 6.54
CA ARG A 276 26.05 -3.20 5.23
C ARG A 276 27.45 -3.74 4.95
N ILE A 277 27.52 -4.95 4.40
CA ILE A 277 28.76 -5.65 4.02
C ILE A 277 28.79 -5.92 2.52
N THR A 278 29.95 -6.39 2.03
CA THR A 278 30.13 -6.88 0.66
C THR A 278 30.47 -8.36 0.65
N TRP A 279 30.42 -9.03 -0.51
CA TRP A 279 30.82 -10.44 -0.62
C TRP A 279 32.29 -10.71 -0.28
N GLN A 280 33.15 -9.68 -0.32
CA GLN A 280 34.55 -9.76 0.10
C GLN A 280 34.76 -9.60 1.62
N SER A 281 33.72 -9.19 2.35
CA SER A 281 33.84 -8.91 3.78
C SER A 281 34.08 -10.19 4.59
N ALA A 282 34.94 -10.12 5.61
CA ALA A 282 35.19 -11.27 6.49
C ALA A 282 33.93 -11.77 7.23
N ALA A 283 32.96 -10.88 7.44
CA ALA A 283 31.67 -11.20 8.06
C ALA A 283 30.62 -11.73 7.07
N TYR A 284 30.94 -11.91 5.79
CA TYR A 284 29.98 -12.37 4.78
C TYR A 284 29.75 -13.89 4.87
N ASP A 285 28.49 -14.28 5.05
CA ASP A 285 28.05 -15.67 5.03
C ASP A 285 27.51 -16.04 3.65
N ARG A 286 28.41 -16.62 2.83
CA ARG A 286 28.05 -17.13 1.52
C ARG A 286 27.03 -18.26 1.56
N ALA A 287 27.13 -19.16 2.55
CA ALA A 287 26.23 -20.30 2.63
C ALA A 287 24.81 -19.85 2.95
N ALA A 288 24.65 -18.96 3.93
CA ALA A 288 23.35 -18.39 4.26
C ALA A 288 22.80 -17.50 3.12
N THR A 289 23.66 -16.76 2.42
CA THR A 289 23.24 -15.98 1.23
C THR A 289 22.77 -16.89 0.09
N ARG A 290 23.45 -18.03 -0.13
CA ARG A 290 23.00 -19.07 -1.07
C ARG A 290 21.60 -19.58 -0.72
N ASP A 291 21.38 -19.90 0.55
CA ASP A 291 20.10 -20.44 1.03
C ASP A 291 18.98 -19.39 0.92
N LEU A 292 19.29 -18.12 1.19
CA LEU A 292 18.39 -17.01 0.92
C LEU A 292 17.99 -16.93 -0.56
N VAL A 293 18.95 -16.96 -1.49
CA VAL A 293 18.65 -16.88 -2.93
C VAL A 293 17.74 -18.04 -3.37
N LYS A 294 17.96 -19.24 -2.82
CA LYS A 294 17.08 -20.40 -3.05
C LYS A 294 15.69 -20.18 -2.46
N ALA A 295 15.58 -19.63 -1.25
CA ALA A 295 14.30 -19.31 -0.61
C ALA A 295 13.49 -18.29 -1.42
N ILE A 296 14.15 -17.24 -1.95
CA ILE A 296 13.53 -16.23 -2.83
C ILE A 296 12.95 -16.87 -4.09
N ARG A 297 13.73 -17.73 -4.76
CA ARG A 297 13.23 -18.42 -5.97
C ARG A 297 12.10 -19.41 -5.66
N ALA A 298 12.17 -20.08 -4.51
CA ALA A 298 11.14 -21.03 -4.08
C ALA A 298 9.82 -20.34 -3.68
N SER A 299 9.87 -19.13 -3.14
CA SER A 299 8.68 -18.35 -2.79
C SER A 299 8.04 -17.66 -4.00
N ALA A 300 8.76 -17.50 -5.10
CA ALA A 300 8.31 -16.83 -6.32
C ALA A 300 8.47 -17.72 -7.57
N PRO A 301 7.82 -18.91 -7.63
CA PRO A 301 8.00 -19.83 -8.74
C PRO A 301 7.53 -19.20 -10.06
N GLY A 302 8.46 -19.07 -11.00
CA GLY A 302 8.21 -18.42 -12.30
C GLY A 302 8.09 -16.89 -12.26
N HIS A 303 8.41 -16.26 -11.13
CA HIS A 303 8.19 -14.83 -10.88
C HIS A 303 9.45 -14.07 -10.46
N ILE A 304 10.63 -14.67 -10.65
CA ILE A 304 11.93 -14.00 -10.48
C ILE A 304 12.53 -13.76 -11.86
N LYS A 305 12.63 -12.49 -12.27
CA LYS A 305 13.27 -12.10 -13.52
C LYS A 305 14.78 -12.28 -13.44
N LEU A 306 15.37 -11.77 -12.37
CA LEU A 306 16.80 -11.81 -12.11
C LEU A 306 17.10 -11.54 -10.64
N ILE A 307 18.31 -11.92 -10.25
CA ILE A 307 18.91 -11.54 -8.97
C ILE A 307 20.33 -11.10 -9.30
N PHE A 308 20.66 -9.81 -9.11
CA PHE A 308 22.02 -9.34 -9.28
C PHE A 308 22.79 -9.42 -7.99
N PHE A 309 24.00 -10.00 -8.03
CA PHE A 309 24.95 -10.00 -6.93
C PHE A 309 26.32 -10.49 -7.42
N ASN A 310 27.41 -9.88 -6.94
CA ASN A 310 28.74 -10.08 -7.52
C ASN A 310 29.61 -11.16 -6.84
N ASP A 311 29.05 -12.01 -5.97
CA ASP A 311 29.78 -13.15 -5.41
C ASP A 311 30.14 -14.18 -6.50
N PRO A 312 31.44 -14.38 -6.84
CA PRO A 312 31.85 -15.23 -7.96
C PRO A 312 31.39 -16.68 -7.83
N GLN A 313 31.24 -17.18 -6.60
CA GLN A 313 30.79 -18.55 -6.37
C GLN A 313 29.29 -18.70 -6.61
N LEU A 314 28.47 -17.74 -6.20
CA LEU A 314 27.01 -17.81 -6.47
C LEU A 314 26.73 -17.60 -7.96
N ILE A 315 27.56 -16.83 -8.66
CA ILE A 315 27.52 -16.69 -10.12
C ILE A 315 27.86 -18.02 -10.80
N SER A 316 28.94 -18.70 -10.40
CA SER A 316 29.32 -19.99 -11.01
C SER A 316 28.31 -21.11 -10.74
N GLU A 317 27.56 -21.00 -9.65
CA GLU A 317 26.42 -21.88 -9.33
C GLU A 317 25.13 -21.53 -10.11
N GLY A 318 25.12 -20.43 -10.88
CA GLY A 318 23.96 -19.99 -11.66
C GLY A 318 22.81 -19.40 -10.82
N LEU A 319 23.09 -19.01 -9.57
CA LEU A 319 22.07 -18.53 -8.64
C LEU A 319 21.78 -17.03 -8.82
N VAL A 320 22.82 -16.25 -9.15
CA VAL A 320 22.80 -14.80 -9.32
C VAL A 320 23.55 -14.39 -10.59
N THR A 321 23.29 -13.17 -11.06
CA THR A 321 23.94 -12.58 -12.24
C THR A 321 24.83 -11.41 -11.82
N GLN A 322 26.00 -11.28 -12.44
CA GLN A 322 26.88 -10.14 -12.18
C GLN A 322 26.30 -8.85 -12.77
N TYR A 323 26.36 -7.74 -12.02
CA TYR A 323 26.08 -6.39 -12.52
C TYR A 323 26.92 -5.36 -11.78
N ALA A 324 27.28 -4.26 -12.44
CA ALA A 324 28.11 -3.22 -11.82
C ALA A 324 27.48 -2.70 -10.52
N ASN A 325 28.30 -2.46 -9.50
CA ASN A 325 27.90 -1.93 -8.18
C ASN A 325 27.00 -2.84 -7.30
N HIS A 326 26.92 -4.14 -7.59
CA HIS A 326 26.14 -5.11 -6.80
C HIS A 326 27.03 -6.01 -5.91
N ASP A 327 28.11 -5.46 -5.37
CA ASP A 327 28.99 -6.18 -4.43
C ASP A 327 28.44 -6.20 -3.00
N ASN A 328 27.52 -5.27 -2.68
CA ASN A 328 27.05 -4.97 -1.33
C ASN A 328 25.54 -5.14 -1.12
N HIS A 329 24.82 -5.65 -2.11
CA HIS A 329 23.40 -6.00 -2.03
C HIS A 329 23.03 -6.99 -3.13
N LEU A 330 22.02 -7.81 -2.86
CA LEU A 330 21.29 -8.58 -3.85
C LEU A 330 20.14 -7.72 -4.35
N HIS A 331 20.13 -7.42 -5.64
CA HIS A 331 18.99 -6.76 -6.28
C HIS A 331 18.06 -7.83 -6.84
N VAL A 332 16.89 -7.99 -6.22
CA VAL A 332 15.89 -8.99 -6.59
C VAL A 332 14.81 -8.34 -7.42
N ARG A 333 14.72 -8.72 -8.69
CA ARG A 333 13.63 -8.28 -9.57
C ARG A 333 12.59 -9.37 -9.74
N TYR A 334 11.39 -9.08 -9.28
CA TYR A 334 10.20 -9.87 -9.57
C TYR A 334 9.65 -9.55 -10.95
N CYS A 335 8.86 -10.46 -11.51
CA CYS A 335 8.14 -10.25 -12.75
C CYS A 335 6.67 -10.64 -12.61
N GLU A 336 5.85 -10.20 -13.55
CA GLU A 336 4.46 -10.60 -13.72
C GLU A 336 4.28 -11.20 -15.12
N ALA A 337 3.34 -12.14 -15.27
CA ALA A 337 3.12 -12.83 -16.55
C ALA A 337 2.70 -11.88 -17.69
N VAL A 338 2.09 -10.75 -17.35
CA VAL A 338 1.77 -9.67 -18.29
C VAL A 338 1.98 -8.35 -17.56
N HIS A 339 2.99 -7.58 -17.99
CA HIS A 339 3.30 -6.28 -17.43
C HIS A 339 3.47 -5.23 -18.55
N GLY A 340 3.15 -3.97 -18.26
CA GLY A 340 3.23 -2.88 -19.26
C GLY A 340 4.66 -2.48 -19.63
N ASN A 341 5.64 -2.88 -18.81
CA ASN A 341 7.06 -2.64 -18.97
C ASN A 341 7.79 -3.99 -19.05
N ALA A 342 8.44 -4.24 -20.19
CA ALA A 342 9.10 -5.50 -20.54
C ALA A 342 10.26 -5.89 -19.59
N LEU A 343 10.77 -4.96 -18.79
CA LEU A 343 11.73 -5.26 -17.74
C LEU A 343 11.16 -6.23 -16.68
N TYR A 344 9.84 -6.26 -16.54
CA TYR A 344 9.10 -7.02 -15.53
C TYR A 344 8.19 -8.11 -16.11
N ASP A 345 8.30 -8.40 -17.40
CA ASP A 345 7.59 -9.55 -17.98
C ASP A 345 8.30 -10.85 -17.59
N CYS A 346 7.53 -11.85 -17.13
CA CYS A 346 7.98 -13.24 -17.12
C CYS A 346 7.86 -13.81 -18.55
#